data_AF-A0AAD5Q0P8-F1
#
_entry.id   AF-A0AAD5Q0P8-F1
#
_cell.length_a   1.000
_cell.length_b   1.000
_cell.length_c   1.000
_cell.angle_alpha   90.00
_cell.angle_beta   90.00
_cell.angle_gamma   90.00
#
_symmetry.space_group_name_H-M   'P 1'
#
loop_
_entity.id
_entity.type
_entity.pdbx_description
1 polymer ?
#
loop_
_entity_poly.entity_id
_entity_poly.type
_entity_poly.pdbx_seq_one_letter_code
_entity_poly.pdbx_strand_id
1 'polypeptide(L)'
;MSRSVSMVMAYLMQNHSMGYDDALALVKRQRPVAQPNAGFEAQLRAFAERVSRSLQGPVAIGPAPPSTQTVRVRSESDTVGPSHKRQRVDGRDK
;
A
#
# COMPACT_ATOMS: atom_id res chain seq x y z
N MET A 1 -8.17 29.71 2.52
CA MET A 1 -7.42 28.67 3.25
C MET A 1 -5.93 28.99 3.30
N SER A 2 -5.29 28.91 4.46
CA SER A 2 -3.81 28.93 4.56
C SER A 2 -3.27 27.52 4.39
N ARG A 3 -2.18 27.32 3.63
CA ARG A 3 -1.51 26.00 3.45
C ARG A 3 -1.18 25.31 4.78
N SER A 4 -0.93 26.11 5.83
CA SER A 4 -0.70 25.63 7.20
C SER A 4 -1.89 24.85 7.76
N VAL A 5 -3.12 25.32 7.53
CA VAL A 5 -4.34 24.65 7.99
C VAL A 5 -4.49 23.28 7.34
N SER A 6 -4.23 23.19 6.04
CA SER A 6 -4.28 21.91 5.31
C SER A 6 -3.27 20.91 5.87
N MET A 7 -2.05 21.37 6.16
CA MET A 7 -0.99 20.52 6.73
C MET A 7 -1.35 20.01 8.12
N VAL A 8 -1.89 20.87 8.99
CA VAL A 8 -2.36 20.48 10.32
C VAL A 8 -3.48 19.45 10.22
N MET A 9 -4.47 19.66 9.33
CA MET A 9 -5.54 18.69 9.12
C MET A 9 -5.00 17.35 8.60
N ALA A 10 -4.07 17.36 7.65
CA ALA A 10 -3.43 16.14 7.13
C ALA A 10 -2.71 15.36 8.24
N TYR A 11 -1.97 16.05 9.10
CA TYR A 11 -1.32 15.44 10.26
C TYR A 11 -2.33 14.79 11.21
N LEU A 12 -3.43 15.48 11.54
CA LEU A 12 -4.48 14.95 12.41
C LEU A 12 -5.11 13.68 11.83
N MET A 13 -5.41 13.68 10.54
CA MET A 13 -5.98 12.51 9.87
C MET A 13 -5.01 11.31 9.90
N GLN A 14 -3.72 11.53 9.60
CA GLN A 14 -2.73 10.46 9.55
C GLN A 14 -2.32 9.91 10.92
N ASN A 15 -2.15 10.78 11.92
CA ASN A 15 -1.53 10.42 13.19
C ASN A 15 -2.54 10.16 14.30
N HIS A 16 -3.77 10.66 14.14
CA HIS A 16 -4.84 10.50 15.13
C HIS A 16 -6.07 9.76 14.59
N SER A 17 -5.95 9.13 13.41
CA SER A 17 -7.01 8.35 12.77
C SER A 17 -8.33 9.12 12.62
N MET A 18 -8.26 10.44 12.40
CA MET A 18 -9.43 11.30 12.26
C MET A 18 -9.94 11.31 10.82
N GLY A 19 -11.27 11.40 10.67
CA GLY A 19 -11.88 11.76 9.39
C GLY A 19 -11.69 13.25 9.06
N TYR A 20 -12.02 13.63 7.82
CA TYR A 20 -11.92 15.02 7.37
C TYR A 20 -12.74 15.98 8.25
N ASP A 21 -14.00 15.63 8.55
CA ASP A 21 -14.91 16.49 9.30
C ASP A 21 -14.48 16.66 10.76
N ASP A 22 -14.01 15.59 11.40
CA ASP A 22 -13.48 15.63 12.76
C ASP A 22 -12.22 16.50 12.86
N ALA A 23 -11.30 16.33 11.91
CA ALA A 23 -10.10 17.17 11.82
C ALA A 23 -10.46 18.64 11.59
N LEU A 24 -11.46 18.92 10.74
CA LEU A 24 -11.92 20.29 10.48
C LEU A 24 -12.58 20.90 11.71
N ALA A 25 -13.44 20.16 12.41
CA ALA A 25 -14.10 20.61 13.62
C ALA A 25 -13.08 20.95 14.72
N LEU A 26 -12.08 20.08 14.90
CA LEU A 26 -11.00 20.30 15.87
C LEU A 26 -10.20 21.57 15.55
N VAL A 27 -9.81 21.76 14.29
CA VAL A 27 -9.07 22.96 13.87
C VAL A 27 -9.92 24.22 13.98
N LYS A 28 -11.21 24.16 13.63
CA LYS A 28 -12.14 25.29 13.79
C LYS A 28 -12.34 25.68 15.25
N ARG A 29 -12.31 24.73 16.17
CA ARG A 29 -12.39 25.02 17.62
C ARG A 29 -11.22 25.90 18.09
N GLN A 30 -10.02 25.68 17.54
CA GLN A 30 -8.84 26.49 17.87
C GLN A 30 -8.74 27.76 17.03
N ARG A 31 -9.21 27.71 15.78
CA ARG A 31 -9.15 28.81 14.82
C ARG A 31 -10.45 28.88 14.00
N PRO A 32 -11.45 29.68 14.44
CA PRO A 32 -12.75 29.75 13.77
C PRO A 32 -12.69 30.15 12.29
N VAL A 33 -11.67 30.93 11.91
CA VAL A 33 -11.44 31.36 10.51
C VAL A 33 -10.85 30.25 9.61
N ALA A 34 -10.65 29.04 10.13
CA ALA A 34 -10.17 27.91 9.35
C ALA A 34 -11.24 27.46 8.34
N GLN A 35 -11.04 27.84 7.09
CA GLN A 35 -11.89 27.44 5.97
C GLN A 35 -11.03 26.95 4.81
N PRO A 36 -11.09 25.64 4.51
CA PRO A 36 -10.57 25.11 3.26
C PRO A 36 -11.19 25.78 2.05
N ASN A 37 -10.40 25.96 0.97
CA ASN A 37 -11.01 26.27 -0.32
C ASN A 37 -11.46 24.94 -0.95
N ALA A 38 -12.38 24.99 -1.91
CA ALA A 38 -12.96 23.77 -2.51
C ALA A 38 -11.89 22.80 -3.07
N GLY A 39 -10.81 23.34 -3.66
CA GLY A 39 -9.72 22.51 -4.19
C GLY A 39 -8.96 21.75 -3.10
N PHE A 40 -8.57 22.42 -2.01
CA PHE A 40 -7.91 21.76 -0.89
C PHE A 40 -8.84 20.85 -0.11
N GLU A 41 -10.13 21.19 -0.01
CA GLU A 41 -11.14 20.31 0.58
C GLU A 41 -11.22 18.98 -0.16
N ALA A 42 -11.32 19.01 -1.49
CA ALA A 42 -11.30 17.79 -2.30
C ALA A 42 -10.00 16.98 -2.11
N GLN A 43 -8.84 17.66 -2.08
CA GLN A 43 -7.55 17.01 -1.84
C GLN A 43 -7.46 16.37 -0.44
N LEU A 44 -7.97 17.05 0.60
CA LEU A 44 -7.95 16.56 1.98
C LEU A 44 -8.92 15.38 2.17
N ARG A 45 -10.10 15.40 1.54
CA ARG A 45 -11.01 14.23 1.55
C ARG A 45 -10.38 13.02 0.86
N ALA A 46 -9.80 13.22 -0.33
CA ALA A 46 -9.09 12.14 -1.03
C ALA A 46 -7.86 11.63 -0.24
N PHE A 47 -7.23 12.50 0.55
CA PHE A 47 -6.18 12.09 1.48
C PHE A 47 -6.74 11.27 2.64
N ALA A 48 -7.84 11.69 3.26
CA ALA A 48 -8.51 10.96 4.35
C ALA A 48 -8.84 9.52 3.96
N GLU A 49 -9.39 9.31 2.74
CA GLU A 49 -9.69 7.97 2.21
C GLU A 49 -8.44 7.09 2.00
N ARG A 50 -7.31 7.70 1.62
CA ARG A 50 -6.05 6.97 1.48
C ARG A 50 -5.48 6.56 2.83
N VAL A 51 -5.58 7.46 3.81
CA VAL A 51 -5.15 7.22 5.19
C VAL A 51 -6.02 6.16 5.85
N SER A 52 -7.34 6.23 5.71
CA SER A 52 -8.24 5.23 6.30
C SER A 52 -7.93 3.83 5.76
N ARG A 53 -7.61 3.72 4.47
CA ARG A 53 -7.20 2.47 3.82
C ARG A 53 -5.81 2.00 4.23
N SER A 54 -4.87 2.89 4.52
CA SER A 54 -3.52 2.48 4.97
C SER A 54 -3.48 2.10 6.45
N LEU A 55 -4.34 2.69 7.27
CA LEU A 55 -4.53 2.33 8.68
C LEU A 55 -5.33 1.02 8.83
N GLN A 56 -6.20 0.71 7.87
CA GLN A 56 -6.79 -0.61 7.71
C GLN A 56 -5.77 -1.54 7.05
N GLY A 57 -5.02 -2.30 7.85
CA GLY A 57 -4.26 -3.45 7.35
C GLY A 57 -5.17 -4.39 6.53
N PRO A 58 -4.62 -5.34 5.74
CA PRO A 58 -5.42 -6.17 4.83
C PRO A 58 -6.64 -6.73 5.56
N VAL A 59 -7.81 -6.21 5.19
CA VAL A 59 -9.05 -6.50 5.91
C VAL A 59 -9.41 -7.94 5.57
N ALA A 60 -9.16 -8.85 6.50
CA ALA A 60 -9.57 -10.24 6.41
C ALA A 60 -11.10 -10.33 6.57
N ILE A 61 -11.86 -9.89 5.56
CA ILE A 61 -13.28 -10.19 5.43
C ILE A 61 -13.40 -11.38 4.49
N GLY A 62 -13.05 -12.55 5.01
CA GLY A 62 -13.23 -13.84 4.38
C GLY A 62 -13.11 -14.92 5.44
N PRO A 63 -13.86 -16.04 5.33
CA PRO A 63 -13.65 -17.16 6.25
C PRO A 63 -12.18 -17.57 6.17
N ALA A 64 -11.58 -17.85 7.33
CA ALA A 64 -10.17 -18.20 7.49
C ALA A 64 -9.70 -19.15 6.37
N PRO A 65 -8.51 -18.95 5.77
CA PRO A 65 -7.97 -19.94 4.85
C PRO A 65 -7.90 -21.28 5.60
N PRO A 66 -8.50 -22.37 5.10
CA PRO A 66 -8.40 -23.65 5.77
C PRO A 66 -6.93 -24.03 5.83
N SER A 67 -6.44 -24.12 7.07
CA SER A 67 -5.20 -24.84 7.35
C SER A 67 -5.35 -26.26 6.81
N THR A 68 -4.27 -26.79 6.26
CA THR A 68 -4.07 -28.21 5.90
C THR A 68 -4.47 -28.59 4.47
N GLN A 69 -3.45 -28.70 3.61
CA GLN A 69 -3.23 -29.96 2.91
C GLN A 69 -1.73 -30.22 2.75
N THR A 70 -1.17 -30.90 3.75
CA THR A 70 -0.07 -31.82 3.55
C THR A 70 -0.58 -32.93 2.62
N VAL A 71 -0.19 -32.90 1.35
CA VAL A 71 -0.16 -34.11 0.52
C VAL A 71 1.29 -34.50 0.36
N ARG A 72 1.64 -35.56 1.08
CA ARG A 72 2.88 -36.32 0.99
C ARG A 72 2.73 -37.34 -0.13
N VAL A 73 3.88 -37.76 -0.69
CA VAL A 73 4.25 -39.10 -1.21
C VAL A 73 4.72 -39.04 -2.68
N ARG A 74 6.05 -38.98 -2.90
CA ARG A 74 6.99 -40.04 -3.37
C ARG A 74 6.91 -40.27 -4.89
N SER A 75 7.90 -40.71 -5.66
CA SER A 75 9.36 -40.88 -5.64
C SER A 75 9.62 -41.66 -6.93
N GLU A 76 10.52 -41.24 -7.82
CA GLU A 76 11.16 -42.07 -8.86
C GLU A 76 12.15 -41.13 -9.61
N SER A 77 13.46 -41.10 -9.36
CA SER A 77 14.54 -42.07 -9.59
C SER A 77 14.66 -42.58 -11.04
N ASP A 78 15.49 -41.92 -11.85
CA ASP A 78 16.26 -42.52 -12.95
C ASP A 78 17.39 -41.55 -13.39
N THR A 79 18.64 -41.77 -12.95
CA THR A 79 19.73 -42.54 -13.59
C THR A 79 20.55 -41.77 -14.65
N VAL A 80 21.73 -41.30 -14.19
CA VAL A 80 23.09 -41.28 -14.80
C VAL A 80 23.25 -41.12 -16.33
N GLY A 81 24.05 -40.12 -16.75
CA GLY A 81 24.88 -40.24 -17.97
C GLY A 81 25.43 -38.93 -18.56
N PRO A 82 26.76 -38.70 -18.61
CA PRO A 82 27.38 -37.48 -19.16
C PRO A 82 27.86 -37.67 -20.62
N SER A 83 27.84 -36.63 -21.45
CA SER A 83 28.73 -36.43 -22.62
C SER A 83 28.40 -35.10 -23.33
N HIS A 84 29.26 -34.10 -23.21
CA HIS A 84 30.20 -33.71 -24.29
C HIS A 84 29.53 -33.46 -25.65
N LYS A 85 29.38 -32.18 -26.03
CA LYS A 85 29.74 -31.72 -27.38
C LYS A 85 30.18 -30.26 -27.34
N ARG A 86 31.46 -30.05 -27.64
CA ARG A 86 32.07 -28.79 -28.04
C ARG A 86 31.43 -28.34 -29.35
N GLN A 87 31.14 -27.05 -29.50
CA GLN A 87 31.05 -26.46 -30.83
C GLN A 87 31.58 -25.01 -30.78
N ARG A 88 32.68 -24.82 -31.49
CA ARG A 88 33.23 -23.52 -31.91
C ARG A 88 32.47 -23.04 -33.14
N VAL A 89 32.20 -21.75 -33.26
CA VAL A 89 32.14 -20.94 -34.51
C VAL A 89 32.39 -19.48 -34.07
N ASP A 90 33.62 -18.99 -34.18
CA ASP A 90 34.15 -18.15 -35.26
C ASP A 90 33.59 -16.73 -35.33
N GLY A 91 34.51 -15.78 -35.07
CA GLY A 91 34.82 -14.67 -35.96
C GLY A 91 33.69 -13.70 -36.32
N ARG A 92 33.77 -12.49 -35.77
CA ARG A 92 33.43 -11.31 -36.56
C ARG A 92 34.41 -10.18 -36.25
N ASP A 93 35.28 -9.95 -37.23
CA ASP A 93 36.22 -8.85 -37.34
C ASP A 93 35.54 -7.48 -37.33
N LYS A 94 36.35 -6.50 -36.90
CA LYS A 94 36.37 -5.06 -37.20
C LYS A 94 35.14 -4.36 -37.77
#